data_AF-A0A842CML5-F1
#
_entry.id   AF-A0A842CML5-F1
#
_cell.length_a   1.000
_cell.length_b   1.000
_cell.length_c   1.000
_cell.angle_alpha   90.00
_cell.angle_beta   90.00
_cell.angle_gamma   90.00
#
_symmetry.space_group_name_H-M   'P 1'
#
loop_
_entity.id
_entity.type
_entity.pdbx_description
1 polymer ?
#
loop_
_entity_poly.entity_id
_entity_poly.type
_entity_poly.pdbx_seq_one_letter_code
_entity_poly.pdbx_strand_id
1 'polypeptide(L)'
;MNKVVVKNVTFGEGAPKICVPMVGKTVAALKEEAEMLKTIDLDVVEWRVDFFEDVKDLAKVEAALGEIRAILPETPILFTFRSAKEGGELAVSDEFYFELNETLAGTGKIDLVDVELFNEEADVLRLIETAHKNNVKVVMSNHDFDKTPAKEEIVSRLTRMEALGADLPKIAVMPKSAGDVLTLLDATNTVSEKANQPIITMSMAGTGVISRLAGEVFGSAMTFGAAKKASAPGQIDVNELRHVLDLLHKQF
;
A
#
# COMPACT_ATOMS: atom_id res chain seq x y z
N MET A 1 -2.32 5.63 19.54
CA MET A 1 -2.32 5.56 18.06
C MET A 1 -3.27 6.62 17.51
N ASN A 2 -2.79 7.46 16.60
CA ASN A 2 -3.56 8.41 15.81
C ASN A 2 -4.35 7.65 14.74
N LYS A 3 -5.51 8.19 14.37
CA LYS A 3 -6.29 7.70 13.24
C LYS A 3 -5.88 8.47 12.00
N VAL A 4 -5.70 7.77 10.88
CA VAL A 4 -5.50 8.41 9.57
C VAL A 4 -6.81 8.31 8.82
N VAL A 5 -7.40 9.46 8.48
CA VAL A 5 -8.68 9.52 7.77
C VAL A 5 -8.40 9.94 6.33
N VAL A 6 -8.91 9.16 5.38
CA VAL A 6 -8.84 9.42 3.94
C VAL A 6 -10.24 9.24 3.37
N LYS A 7 -10.87 10.36 2.97
CA LYS A 7 -12.29 10.39 2.60
C LYS A 7 -13.17 9.73 3.67
N ASN A 8 -13.89 8.66 3.31
CA ASN A 8 -14.76 7.88 4.18
C ASN A 8 -14.04 6.73 4.91
N VAL A 9 -12.73 6.54 4.72
CA VAL A 9 -11.96 5.44 5.31
C VAL A 9 -11.10 5.93 6.47
N THR A 10 -11.16 5.22 7.59
CA THR A 10 -10.36 5.50 8.78
C THR A 10 -9.42 4.33 9.07
N PHE A 11 -8.11 4.56 8.96
CA PHE A 11 -7.07 3.58 9.32
C PHE A 11 -6.74 3.67 10.81
N GLY A 12 -6.43 2.52 11.41
CA GLY A 12 -6.12 2.40 12.85
C GLY A 12 -7.36 2.23 13.75
N GLU A 13 -8.50 1.87 13.18
CA GLU A 13 -9.73 1.57 13.93
C GLU A 13 -10.53 0.44 13.26
N GLY A 14 -11.11 -0.43 14.09
CA GLY A 14 -11.95 -1.56 13.68
C GLY A 14 -11.20 -2.58 12.81
N ALA A 15 -11.95 -3.29 11.98
CA ALA A 15 -11.39 -4.26 11.04
C ALA A 15 -10.34 -3.62 10.08
N PRO A 16 -9.27 -4.34 9.72
CA PRO A 16 -8.31 -3.91 8.71
C PRO A 16 -8.98 -3.53 7.40
N LYS A 17 -8.49 -2.46 6.78
CA LYS A 17 -9.00 -1.98 5.50
C LYS A 17 -8.49 -2.85 4.36
N ILE A 18 -9.32 -3.09 3.34
CA ILE A 18 -8.97 -3.88 2.18
C ILE A 18 -8.56 -2.96 1.04
N CYS A 19 -7.32 -3.09 0.60
CA CYS A 19 -6.79 -2.46 -0.59
C CYS A 19 -6.79 -3.45 -1.77
N VAL A 20 -7.27 -3.01 -2.93
CA VAL A 20 -7.24 -3.81 -4.16
C VAL A 20 -6.44 -3.09 -5.25
N PRO A 21 -5.43 -3.76 -5.84
CA PRO A 21 -4.59 -3.17 -6.86
C PRO A 21 -5.23 -3.21 -8.26
N MET A 22 -5.05 -2.13 -9.01
CA MET A 22 -5.26 -2.02 -10.46
C MET A 22 -3.91 -2.11 -11.16
N VAL A 23 -3.80 -2.99 -12.16
CA VAL A 23 -2.56 -3.33 -12.89
C VAL A 23 -2.76 -3.25 -14.41
N GLY A 24 -3.84 -2.63 -14.87
CA GLY A 24 -4.12 -2.40 -16.28
C GLY A 24 -2.97 -1.69 -16.99
N LYS A 25 -2.53 -2.25 -18.12
CA LYS A 25 -1.40 -1.71 -18.91
C LYS A 25 -1.77 -0.50 -19.76
N THR A 26 -3.05 -0.35 -20.09
CA THR A 26 -3.59 0.69 -20.97
C THR A 26 -4.72 1.44 -20.27
N VAL A 27 -5.05 2.65 -20.74
CA VAL A 27 -6.17 3.43 -20.18
C VAL A 27 -7.49 2.67 -20.26
N ALA A 28 -7.73 1.96 -21.38
CA ALA A 28 -8.93 1.15 -21.53
C ALA A 28 -9.02 0.03 -20.48
N ALA A 29 -7.92 -0.70 -20.25
CA ALA A 29 -7.87 -1.75 -19.23
C ALA A 29 -8.05 -1.19 -17.81
N LEU A 30 -7.44 -0.04 -17.50
CA LEU A 30 -7.61 0.62 -16.21
C LEU A 30 -9.06 1.06 -15.98
N LYS A 31 -9.75 1.57 -17.01
CA LYS A 31 -11.18 1.91 -16.91
C LYS A 31 -12.05 0.69 -16.66
N GLU A 32 -11.79 -0.42 -17.35
CA GLU A 32 -12.51 -1.69 -17.12
C GLU A 32 -12.29 -2.22 -15.70
N GLU A 33 -11.05 -2.16 -15.20
CA GLU A 33 -10.73 -2.52 -13.82
C GLU A 33 -11.45 -1.62 -12.81
N ALA A 34 -11.41 -0.29 -13.00
CA ALA A 34 -12.10 0.67 -12.13
C ALA A 34 -13.62 0.46 -12.08
N GLU A 35 -14.26 0.20 -13.23
CA GLU A 35 -15.71 -0.08 -13.27
C GLU A 35 -16.06 -1.38 -12.55
N MET A 36 -15.23 -2.41 -12.69
CA MET A 36 -15.43 -3.68 -11.99
C MET A 36 -15.31 -3.50 -10.47
N LEU A 37 -14.31 -2.73 -10.00
CA LEU A 37 -14.06 -2.51 -8.58
C LEU A 37 -15.21 -1.79 -7.84
N LYS A 38 -16.09 -1.07 -8.54
CA LYS A 38 -17.32 -0.50 -7.93
C LYS A 38 -18.29 -1.55 -7.39
N THR A 39 -18.19 -2.78 -7.87
CA THR A 39 -19.04 -3.90 -7.43
C THR A 39 -18.38 -4.76 -6.36
N ILE A 40 -17.15 -4.42 -5.97
CA ILE A 40 -16.35 -5.14 -5.00
C ILE A 40 -16.39 -4.39 -3.67
N ASP A 41 -16.58 -5.13 -2.57
CA ASP A 41 -16.46 -4.57 -1.22
C ASP A 41 -14.98 -4.40 -0.85
N LEU A 42 -14.46 -3.20 -1.09
CA LEU A 42 -13.10 -2.77 -0.79
C LEU A 42 -13.14 -1.39 -0.12
N ASP A 43 -12.03 -1.04 0.52
CA ASP A 43 -11.87 0.25 1.18
C ASP A 43 -10.97 1.20 0.38
N VAL A 44 -9.95 0.66 -0.30
CA VAL A 44 -8.93 1.45 -1.03
C VAL A 44 -8.63 0.79 -2.37
N VAL A 45 -8.41 1.62 -3.39
CA VAL A 45 -7.85 1.16 -4.67
C VAL A 45 -6.40 1.60 -4.77
N GLU A 46 -5.50 0.68 -5.08
CA GLU A 46 -4.11 0.99 -5.40
C GLU A 46 -3.93 1.01 -6.92
N TRP A 47 -3.50 2.12 -7.51
CA TRP A 47 -3.03 2.10 -8.88
C TRP A 47 -1.53 1.79 -8.92
N ARG A 48 -1.19 0.59 -9.38
CA ARG A 48 0.18 0.16 -9.64
C ARG A 48 0.65 0.69 -11.00
N VAL A 49 1.09 1.93 -11.01
CA VAL A 49 1.43 2.66 -12.25
C VAL A 49 2.64 2.06 -12.96
N ASP A 50 3.48 1.29 -12.27
CA ASP A 50 4.62 0.60 -12.88
C ASP A 50 4.23 -0.44 -13.96
N PHE A 51 2.96 -0.88 -13.98
CA PHE A 51 2.41 -1.72 -15.06
C PHE A 51 1.95 -0.92 -16.30
N PHE A 52 1.76 0.39 -16.18
CA PHE A 52 1.18 1.23 -17.23
C PHE A 52 2.20 1.48 -18.34
N GLU A 53 1.85 1.14 -19.59
CA GLU A 53 2.80 1.14 -20.71
C GLU A 53 3.35 2.53 -21.06
N ASP A 54 2.55 3.56 -20.78
CA ASP A 54 2.83 4.96 -21.06
C ASP A 54 3.33 5.72 -19.82
N VAL A 55 3.78 5.03 -18.77
CA VAL A 55 4.18 5.65 -17.48
C VAL A 55 5.24 6.74 -17.61
N LYS A 56 6.11 6.69 -18.62
CA LYS A 56 7.16 7.68 -18.86
C LYS A 56 6.66 9.02 -19.42
N ASP A 57 5.39 9.10 -19.77
CA ASP A 57 4.74 10.33 -20.26
C ASP A 57 3.78 10.85 -19.18
N LEU A 58 4.24 11.83 -18.40
CA LEU A 58 3.50 12.40 -17.26
C LEU A 58 2.10 12.88 -17.67
N ALA A 59 1.95 13.49 -18.85
CA ALA A 59 0.66 13.97 -19.32
C ALA A 59 -0.32 12.82 -19.55
N LYS A 60 0.16 11.69 -20.07
CA LYS A 60 -0.66 10.48 -20.21
C LYS A 60 -1.00 9.83 -18.87
N VAL A 61 -0.06 9.82 -17.92
CA VAL A 61 -0.32 9.32 -16.56
C VAL A 61 -1.40 10.16 -15.87
N GLU A 62 -1.31 11.48 -15.95
CA GLU A 62 -2.32 12.39 -15.40
C GLU A 62 -3.70 12.24 -16.07
N ALA A 63 -3.72 12.05 -17.40
CA ALA A 63 -4.94 11.79 -18.14
C ALA A 63 -5.58 10.46 -17.70
N ALA A 64 -4.80 9.39 -17.58
CA ALA A 64 -5.25 8.09 -17.10
C ALA A 64 -5.80 8.18 -15.67
N LEU A 65 -5.11 8.89 -14.78
CA LEU A 65 -5.59 9.17 -13.42
C LEU A 65 -6.92 9.93 -13.42
N GLY A 66 -7.09 10.88 -14.35
CA GLY A 66 -8.35 11.59 -14.54
C GLY A 66 -9.51 10.64 -14.86
N GLU A 67 -9.29 9.69 -15.77
CA GLU A 67 -10.29 8.67 -16.13
C GLU A 67 -10.61 7.74 -14.94
N ILE A 68 -9.60 7.27 -14.20
CA ILE A 68 -9.80 6.42 -13.01
C ILE A 68 -10.59 7.19 -11.95
N ARG A 69 -10.21 8.44 -11.65
CA ARG A 69 -10.88 9.29 -10.65
C ARG A 69 -12.33 9.60 -11.03
N ALA A 70 -12.63 9.79 -12.32
CA ALA A 70 -14.00 10.03 -12.77
C ALA A 70 -14.91 8.82 -12.52
N ILE A 71 -14.37 7.59 -12.61
CA ILE A 71 -15.10 6.35 -12.33
C ILE A 71 -15.22 6.09 -10.83
N LEU A 72 -14.17 6.43 -10.06
CA LEU A 72 -14.05 6.21 -8.61
C LEU A 72 -13.97 7.55 -7.85
N PRO A 73 -15.04 8.38 -7.84
CA PRO A 73 -14.97 9.73 -7.27
C PRO A 73 -14.76 9.72 -5.75
N GLU A 74 -15.40 8.81 -5.03
CA GLU A 74 -15.40 8.75 -3.56
C GLU A 74 -14.43 7.72 -2.98
N THR A 75 -13.96 6.77 -3.79
CA THR A 75 -13.02 5.73 -3.31
C THR A 75 -11.63 6.32 -3.11
N PRO A 76 -10.96 6.10 -1.97
CA PRO A 76 -9.55 6.43 -1.80
C PRO A 76 -8.68 5.77 -2.88
N ILE A 77 -7.81 6.55 -3.53
CA ILE A 77 -6.79 6.04 -4.46
C ILE A 77 -5.41 6.22 -3.85
N LEU A 78 -4.73 5.09 -3.68
CA LEU A 78 -3.30 4.99 -3.43
C LEU A 78 -2.56 4.93 -4.77
N PHE A 79 -1.70 5.90 -5.05
CA PHE A 79 -0.79 5.88 -6.18
C PHE A 79 0.52 5.21 -5.79
N THR A 80 0.90 4.15 -6.51
CA THR A 80 2.11 3.39 -6.23
C THR A 80 2.90 3.17 -7.52
N PHE A 81 4.07 3.79 -7.63
CA PHE A 81 5.12 3.28 -8.52
C PHE A 81 5.99 2.32 -7.70
N ARG A 82 5.89 1.02 -7.96
CA ARG A 82 6.81 0.04 -7.34
C ARG A 82 8.07 -0.05 -8.19
N SER A 83 9.23 0.19 -7.61
CA SER A 83 10.49 0.05 -8.33
C SER A 83 10.83 -1.41 -8.59
N ALA A 84 11.57 -1.71 -9.66
CA ALA A 84 12.11 -3.04 -9.90
C ALA A 84 13.01 -3.55 -8.75
N LYS A 85 13.66 -2.64 -8.01
CA LYS A 85 14.48 -2.97 -6.81
C LYS A 85 13.62 -3.59 -5.71
N GLU A 86 12.35 -3.17 -5.61
CA GLU A 86 11.36 -3.66 -4.64
C GLU A 86 10.28 -4.54 -5.32
N GLY A 87 10.58 -5.19 -6.45
CA GLY A 87 9.69 -6.18 -7.08
C GLY A 87 8.60 -5.63 -8.00
N GLY A 88 8.77 -4.41 -8.51
CA GLY A 88 7.92 -3.80 -9.54
C GLY A 88 8.32 -4.17 -10.96
N GLU A 89 7.49 -3.76 -11.93
CA GLU A 89 7.63 -4.18 -13.33
C GLU A 89 8.61 -3.35 -14.16
N LEU A 90 8.96 -2.15 -13.68
CA LEU A 90 9.76 -1.20 -14.45
C LEU A 90 10.88 -0.57 -13.62
N ALA A 91 12.07 -0.49 -14.22
CA ALA A 91 13.17 0.32 -13.72
C ALA A 91 13.11 1.72 -14.35
N VAL A 92 13.21 2.74 -13.51
CA VAL A 92 13.30 4.17 -13.87
C VAL A 92 14.45 4.79 -13.09
N SER A 93 14.84 6.01 -13.47
CA SER A 93 15.80 6.77 -12.65
C SER A 93 15.12 7.28 -11.40
N ASP A 94 15.91 7.52 -10.36
CA ASP A 94 15.39 8.04 -9.09
C ASP A 94 14.78 9.44 -9.31
N GLU A 95 15.38 10.28 -10.19
CA GLU A 95 14.83 11.60 -10.54
C GLU A 95 13.42 11.50 -11.13
N PHE A 96 13.21 10.57 -12.07
CA PHE A 96 11.89 10.36 -12.67
C PHE A 96 10.88 9.81 -11.65
N TYR A 97 11.30 8.92 -10.75
CA TYR A 97 10.44 8.42 -9.69
C TYR A 97 9.91 9.55 -8.80
N PHE A 98 10.79 10.46 -8.38
CA PHE A 98 10.38 11.61 -7.55
C PHE A 98 9.54 12.61 -8.35
N GLU A 99 9.92 12.96 -9.58
CA GLU A 99 9.13 13.85 -10.45
C GLU A 99 7.71 13.32 -10.66
N LEU A 100 7.57 12.02 -10.93
CA LEU A 100 6.29 11.35 -11.10
C LEU A 100 5.42 11.47 -9.83
N ASN A 101 5.94 11.04 -8.68
CA ASN A 101 5.16 11.05 -7.44
C ASN A 101 4.78 12.47 -6.98
N GLU A 102 5.70 13.43 -7.09
CA GLU A 102 5.44 14.84 -6.76
C GLU A 102 4.37 15.44 -7.69
N THR A 103 4.45 15.16 -8.99
CA THR A 103 3.46 15.59 -9.99
C THR A 103 2.08 15.05 -9.64
N LEU A 104 1.97 13.73 -9.40
CA LEU A 104 0.67 13.11 -9.11
C LEU A 104 0.08 13.55 -7.77
N ALA A 105 0.93 13.74 -6.75
CA ALA A 105 0.50 14.32 -5.48
C ALA A 105 -0.04 15.76 -5.63
N GLY A 106 0.49 16.54 -6.57
CA GLY A 106 0.02 17.89 -6.89
C GLY A 106 -1.29 17.97 -7.69
N THR A 107 -1.79 16.87 -8.23
CA THR A 107 -3.00 16.89 -9.09
C THR A 107 -4.31 17.07 -8.33
N GLY A 108 -4.32 16.79 -7.03
CA GLY A 108 -5.55 16.70 -6.22
C GLY A 108 -6.47 15.52 -6.60
N LYS A 109 -5.96 14.54 -7.37
CA LYS A 109 -6.73 13.37 -7.83
C LYS A 109 -6.33 12.06 -7.16
N ILE A 110 -5.26 12.04 -6.36
CA ILE A 110 -4.89 10.90 -5.50
C ILE A 110 -5.10 11.29 -4.05
N ASP A 111 -5.28 10.27 -3.20
CA ASP A 111 -5.53 10.47 -1.78
C ASP A 111 -4.36 9.97 -0.92
N LEU A 112 -3.65 8.96 -1.43
CA LEU A 112 -2.41 8.47 -0.87
C LEU A 112 -1.33 8.29 -1.95
N VAL A 113 -0.07 8.41 -1.55
CA VAL A 113 1.10 8.09 -2.39
C VAL A 113 2.01 7.10 -1.65
N ASP A 114 2.50 6.08 -2.35
CA ASP A 114 3.49 5.12 -1.83
C ASP A 114 4.91 5.66 -2.08
N VAL A 115 5.71 5.77 -1.01
CA VAL A 115 7.09 6.28 -1.06
C VAL A 115 8.03 5.20 -0.53
N GLU A 116 8.95 4.71 -1.35
CA GLU A 116 9.91 3.67 -0.96
C GLU A 116 10.98 4.24 -0.01
N LEU A 117 11.13 3.63 1.17
CA LEU A 117 12.06 4.06 2.23
C LEU A 117 13.52 4.08 1.77
N PHE A 118 13.92 3.13 0.92
CA PHE A 118 15.30 2.96 0.48
C PHE A 118 15.63 3.82 -0.76
N ASN A 119 15.39 5.11 -0.63
CA ASN A 119 15.87 6.16 -1.53
C ASN A 119 16.68 7.21 -0.75
N GLU A 120 17.27 8.18 -1.45
CA GLU A 120 17.97 9.29 -0.81
C GLU A 120 17.04 10.06 0.13
N GLU A 121 17.44 10.18 1.40
CA GLU A 121 16.60 10.71 2.47
C GLU A 121 16.10 12.14 2.18
N ALA A 122 16.93 12.97 1.57
CA ALA A 122 16.57 14.34 1.21
C ALA A 122 15.40 14.38 0.20
N ASP A 123 15.41 13.49 -0.79
CA ASP A 123 14.34 13.41 -1.78
C ASP A 123 13.06 12.79 -1.18
N VAL A 124 13.20 11.77 -0.32
CA VAL A 124 12.08 11.20 0.45
C VAL A 124 11.38 12.28 1.28
N LEU A 125 12.14 13.08 2.03
CA LEU A 125 11.59 14.17 2.84
C LEU A 125 10.92 15.24 1.98
N ARG A 126 11.49 15.58 0.82
CA ARG A 126 10.88 16.54 -0.12
C ARG A 126 9.54 16.05 -0.67
N LEU A 127 9.45 14.77 -1.04
CA LEU A 127 8.22 14.17 -1.53
C LEU A 127 7.14 14.10 -0.43
N ILE A 128 7.51 13.75 0.80
CA ILE A 128 6.58 13.78 1.95
C ILE A 128 6.03 15.19 2.16
N GLU A 129 6.90 16.19 2.18
CA GLU A 129 6.48 17.58 2.34
C GLU A 129 5.53 18.01 1.20
N THR A 130 5.83 17.60 -0.04
CA THR A 130 4.99 17.87 -1.21
C THR A 130 3.62 17.19 -1.10
N ALA A 131 3.57 15.92 -0.70
CA ALA A 131 2.33 15.19 -0.49
C ALA A 131 1.46 15.86 0.59
N HIS A 132 2.06 16.14 1.75
CA HIS A 132 1.35 16.78 2.87
C HIS A 132 0.84 18.19 2.53
N LYS A 133 1.64 19.01 1.80
CA LYS A 133 1.19 20.32 1.30
C LYS A 133 -0.04 20.23 0.39
N ASN A 134 -0.20 19.12 -0.32
CA ASN A 134 -1.34 18.86 -1.21
C ASN A 134 -2.45 18.02 -0.55
N ASN A 135 -2.40 17.83 0.77
CA ASN A 135 -3.34 17.00 1.55
C ASN A 135 -3.38 15.52 1.12
N VAL A 136 -2.29 15.00 0.55
CA VAL A 136 -2.12 13.59 0.20
C VAL A 136 -1.41 12.87 1.34
N LYS A 137 -1.88 11.68 1.70
CA LYS A 137 -1.28 10.84 2.75
C LYS A 137 -0.13 9.98 2.23
N VAL A 138 0.89 9.77 3.06
CA VAL A 138 2.08 9.01 2.66
C VAL A 138 2.04 7.60 3.23
N VAL A 139 2.03 6.61 2.34
CA VAL A 139 2.34 5.21 2.66
C VAL A 139 3.83 5.03 2.42
N MET A 140 4.66 5.12 3.47
CA MET A 140 6.09 4.87 3.29
C MET A 140 6.35 3.37 3.37
N SER A 141 6.96 2.81 2.33
CA SER A 141 6.99 1.37 2.12
C SER A 141 8.40 0.81 2.03
N ASN A 142 8.52 -0.48 2.34
CA ASN A 142 9.72 -1.27 2.07
C ASN A 142 9.35 -2.72 1.80
N HIS A 143 10.01 -3.34 0.82
CA HIS A 143 9.76 -4.72 0.43
C HIS A 143 11.05 -5.53 0.42
N ASP A 144 10.99 -6.74 0.96
CA ASP A 144 12.05 -7.75 0.86
C ASP A 144 11.45 -9.01 0.22
N PHE A 145 11.74 -9.19 -1.07
CA PHE A 145 11.26 -10.34 -1.86
C PHE A 145 12.11 -11.61 -1.65
N ASP A 146 13.23 -11.50 -0.94
CA ASP A 146 14.19 -12.59 -0.79
C ASP A 146 14.13 -13.26 0.59
N LYS A 147 13.77 -12.52 1.64
CA LYS A 147 13.78 -13.02 3.02
C LYS A 147 12.85 -12.23 3.96
N THR A 148 12.76 -12.74 5.18
CA THR A 148 12.24 -12.00 6.33
C THR A 148 13.43 -11.52 7.17
N PRO A 149 13.63 -10.20 7.32
CA PRO A 149 14.65 -9.65 8.21
C PRO A 149 14.40 -10.04 9.68
N ALA A 150 15.39 -9.84 10.53
CA ALA A 150 15.20 -10.03 11.97
C ALA A 150 14.12 -9.09 12.52
N LYS A 151 13.45 -9.49 13.60
CA LYS A 151 12.38 -8.71 14.25
C LYS A 151 12.81 -7.27 14.51
N GLU A 152 13.99 -7.08 15.09
CA GLU A 152 14.54 -5.78 15.47
C GLU A 152 14.76 -4.88 14.25
N GLU A 153 15.13 -5.47 13.11
CA GLU A 153 15.29 -4.75 11.85
C GLU A 153 13.95 -4.30 11.28
N ILE A 154 12.92 -5.16 11.32
CA ILE A 154 11.55 -4.81 10.92
C ILE A 154 11.02 -3.66 11.79
N VAL A 155 11.16 -3.77 13.11
CA VAL A 155 10.76 -2.73 14.08
C VAL A 155 11.48 -1.42 13.79
N SER A 156 12.80 -1.47 13.56
CA SER A 156 13.61 -0.29 13.24
C SER A 156 13.14 0.41 11.96
N ARG A 157 12.89 -0.34 10.88
CA ARG A 157 12.40 0.21 9.60
C ARG A 157 11.04 0.89 9.77
N LEU A 158 10.07 0.23 10.42
CA LEU A 158 8.74 0.81 10.64
C LEU A 158 8.80 2.07 11.52
N THR A 159 9.61 2.06 12.58
CA THR A 159 9.81 3.23 13.45
C THR A 159 10.49 4.37 12.70
N ARG A 160 11.43 4.06 11.81
CA ARG A 160 12.10 5.06 10.97
C ARG A 160 11.13 5.72 10.00
N MET A 161 10.24 4.95 9.37
CA MET A 161 9.21 5.49 8.48
C MET A 161 8.31 6.49 9.22
N GLU A 162 7.86 6.14 10.43
CA GLU A 162 7.08 7.05 11.27
C GLU A 162 7.88 8.34 11.60
N ALA A 163 9.15 8.20 11.98
CA ALA A 163 10.02 9.33 12.29
C ALA A 163 10.31 10.26 11.10
N LEU A 164 10.22 9.74 9.87
CA LEU A 164 10.34 10.51 8.63
C LEU A 164 9.03 11.21 8.24
N GLY A 165 7.92 10.95 8.94
CA GLY A 165 6.63 11.57 8.68
C GLY A 165 5.67 10.74 7.84
N ALA A 166 5.87 9.42 7.72
CA ALA A 166 4.89 8.56 7.09
C ALA A 166 3.57 8.55 7.87
N ASP A 167 2.43 8.68 7.16
CA ASP A 167 1.11 8.49 7.77
C ASP A 167 0.81 7.00 7.96
N LEU A 168 1.33 6.15 7.08
CA LEU A 168 1.14 4.69 7.09
C LEU A 168 2.47 3.97 6.80
N PRO A 169 3.31 3.68 7.81
CA PRO A 169 4.48 2.81 7.65
C PRO A 169 4.09 1.42 7.13
N LYS A 170 4.75 0.94 6.08
CA LYS A 170 4.42 -0.31 5.39
C LYS A 170 5.65 -1.19 5.18
N ILE A 171 5.55 -2.47 5.53
CA ILE A 171 6.59 -3.46 5.20
C ILE A 171 6.00 -4.78 4.67
N ALA A 172 6.62 -5.32 3.62
CA ALA A 172 6.29 -6.63 3.08
C ALA A 172 7.54 -7.50 2.98
N VAL A 173 7.48 -8.74 3.47
CA VAL A 173 8.66 -9.61 3.58
C VAL A 173 8.36 -11.02 3.05
N MET A 174 9.37 -11.71 2.52
CA MET A 174 9.23 -13.06 1.99
C MET A 174 9.58 -14.11 3.07
N PRO A 175 8.62 -14.92 3.54
CA PRO A 175 8.93 -15.99 4.49
C PRO A 175 9.61 -17.18 3.78
N LYS A 176 10.63 -17.76 4.43
CA LYS A 176 11.23 -19.07 4.10
C LYS A 176 10.74 -20.18 5.02
N SER A 177 10.03 -19.83 6.09
CA SER A 177 9.51 -20.77 7.07
C SER A 177 8.28 -20.20 7.79
N ALA A 178 7.55 -21.05 8.53
CA ALA A 178 6.51 -20.57 9.45
C ALA A 178 7.10 -19.70 10.58
N GLY A 179 8.35 -19.93 10.99
CA GLY A 179 9.06 -19.09 11.97
C GLY A 179 9.26 -17.65 11.48
N ASP A 180 9.43 -17.46 10.18
CA ASP A 180 9.54 -16.12 9.58
C ASP A 180 8.19 -15.39 9.62
N VAL A 181 7.08 -16.12 9.42
CA VAL A 181 5.73 -15.55 9.57
C VAL A 181 5.50 -15.10 11.00
N LEU A 182 5.90 -15.91 11.99
CA LEU A 182 5.83 -15.53 13.41
C LEU A 182 6.71 -14.31 13.69
N THR A 183 7.91 -14.25 13.10
CA THR A 183 8.82 -13.09 13.23
C THR A 183 8.15 -11.80 12.76
N LEU A 184 7.47 -11.83 11.60
CA LEU A 184 6.73 -10.68 11.10
C LEU A 184 5.58 -10.30 12.04
N LEU A 185 4.73 -11.26 12.44
CA LEU A 185 3.58 -10.98 13.32
C LEU A 185 4.01 -10.41 14.68
N ASP A 186 5.10 -10.92 15.25
CA ASP A 186 5.66 -10.42 16.51
C ASP A 186 6.23 -9.00 16.35
N ALA A 187 6.91 -8.72 15.23
CA ALA A 187 7.33 -7.35 14.91
C ALA A 187 6.14 -6.39 14.77
N THR A 188 5.08 -6.80 14.05
CA THR A 188 3.84 -6.02 13.88
C THR A 188 3.21 -5.68 15.23
N ASN A 189 3.02 -6.67 16.10
CA ASN A 189 2.46 -6.44 17.44
C ASN A 189 3.34 -5.52 18.29
N THR A 190 4.65 -5.72 18.23
CA THR A 190 5.61 -4.91 19.00
C THR A 190 5.57 -3.43 18.59
N VAL A 191 5.40 -3.15 17.29
CA VAL A 191 5.30 -1.78 16.79
C VAL A 191 3.91 -1.20 17.07
N SER A 192 2.84 -1.95 16.85
CA SER A 192 1.46 -1.45 17.00
C SER A 192 1.12 -1.02 18.44
N GLU A 193 1.71 -1.65 19.46
CA GLU A 193 1.58 -1.24 20.87
C GLU A 193 2.19 0.13 21.17
N LYS A 194 3.12 0.62 20.34
CA LYS A 194 3.93 1.82 20.61
C LYS A 194 3.79 2.91 19.55
N ALA A 195 3.35 2.56 18.34
CA ALA A 195 3.29 3.48 17.21
C ALA A 195 2.25 4.58 17.44
N ASN A 196 2.58 5.79 16.98
CA ASN A 196 1.58 6.85 16.90
C ASN A 196 0.79 6.75 15.61
N GLN A 197 1.25 6.04 14.60
CA GLN A 197 0.55 5.87 13.32
C GLN A 197 0.10 4.42 13.10
N PRO A 198 -1.00 4.19 12.36
CA PRO A 198 -1.36 2.86 11.91
C PRO A 198 -0.28 2.31 10.97
N ILE A 199 0.05 1.03 11.10
CA ILE A 199 1.06 0.37 10.28
C ILE A 199 0.44 -0.67 9.36
N ILE A 200 1.16 -1.04 8.31
CA ILE A 200 0.77 -2.04 7.32
C ILE A 200 1.88 -3.07 7.24
N THR A 201 1.58 -4.32 7.53
CA THR A 201 2.59 -5.38 7.51
C THR A 201 2.06 -6.62 6.82
N MET A 202 2.88 -7.30 6.04
CA MET A 202 2.51 -8.60 5.50
C MET A 202 3.71 -9.50 5.26
N SER A 203 3.52 -10.78 5.54
CA SER A 203 4.35 -11.86 5.07
C SER A 203 3.77 -12.38 3.75
N MET A 204 4.58 -12.41 2.69
CA MET A 204 4.16 -12.75 1.34
C MET A 204 4.01 -14.27 1.13
N ALA A 205 3.59 -14.65 -0.08
CA ALA A 205 3.38 -16.04 -0.51
C ALA A 205 2.32 -16.81 0.30
N GLY A 206 2.06 -18.06 -0.08
CA GLY A 206 1.04 -18.90 0.56
C GLY A 206 1.28 -19.11 2.05
N THR A 207 2.54 -19.28 2.47
CA THR A 207 2.92 -19.48 3.88
C THR A 207 2.58 -18.26 4.74
N GLY A 208 2.64 -17.05 4.19
CA GLY A 208 2.39 -15.80 4.91
C GLY A 208 0.93 -15.36 4.98
N VAL A 209 0.00 -16.09 4.35
CA VAL A 209 -1.42 -15.71 4.22
C VAL A 209 -2.07 -15.31 5.55
N ILE A 210 -1.75 -15.98 6.65
CA ILE A 210 -2.30 -15.65 7.98
C ILE A 210 -2.01 -14.20 8.41
N SER A 211 -0.87 -13.62 7.98
CA SER A 211 -0.54 -12.22 8.24
C SER A 211 -1.46 -11.22 7.54
N ARG A 212 -2.12 -11.63 6.45
CA ARG A 212 -3.11 -10.83 5.72
C ARG A 212 -4.49 -10.85 6.39
N LEU A 213 -4.73 -11.83 7.25
CA LEU A 213 -6.03 -12.10 7.90
C LEU A 213 -6.05 -11.61 9.34
N ALA A 214 -4.94 -11.73 10.07
CA ALA A 214 -4.86 -11.46 11.50
C ALA A 214 -4.52 -10.00 11.84
N GLY A 215 -4.78 -9.06 10.93
CA GLY A 215 -4.41 -7.65 11.10
C GLY A 215 -5.05 -6.99 12.32
N GLU A 216 -6.30 -7.31 12.63
CA GLU A 216 -7.00 -6.76 13.81
C GLU A 216 -6.38 -7.23 15.12
N VAL A 217 -5.87 -8.47 15.15
CA VAL A 217 -5.23 -9.07 16.33
C VAL A 217 -3.85 -8.46 16.59
N PHE A 218 -3.03 -8.31 15.54
CA PHE A 218 -1.61 -7.93 15.69
C PHE A 218 -1.32 -6.46 15.36
N GLY A 219 -2.25 -5.75 14.75
CA GLY A 219 -2.16 -4.30 14.52
C GLY A 219 -1.77 -3.86 13.10
N SER A 220 -1.97 -4.70 12.08
CA SER A 220 -1.88 -4.24 10.67
C SER A 220 -3.21 -3.60 10.26
N ALA A 221 -3.18 -2.32 9.93
CA ALA A 221 -4.37 -1.50 9.66
C ALA A 221 -4.95 -1.69 8.25
N MET A 222 -4.17 -2.23 7.32
CA MET A 222 -4.60 -2.50 5.94
C MET A 222 -4.05 -3.85 5.47
N THR A 223 -4.78 -4.51 4.60
CA THR A 223 -4.41 -5.75 3.92
C THR A 223 -4.73 -5.66 2.44
N PHE A 224 -4.13 -6.53 1.63
CA PHE A 224 -4.24 -6.49 0.17
C PHE A 224 -4.93 -7.74 -0.36
N GLY A 225 -6.04 -7.55 -1.07
CA GLY A 225 -6.79 -8.59 -1.77
C GLY A 225 -6.64 -8.48 -3.29
N ALA A 226 -7.09 -9.51 -4.00
CA ALA A 226 -7.14 -9.54 -5.46
C ALA A 226 -8.60 -9.63 -5.93
N ALA A 227 -8.98 -8.85 -6.94
CA ALA A 227 -10.31 -8.95 -7.56
C ALA A 227 -10.33 -9.83 -8.82
N LYS A 228 -9.20 -9.97 -9.53
CA LYS A 228 -9.04 -10.90 -10.68
C LYS A 228 -7.62 -11.45 -10.75
N LYS A 229 -6.64 -10.56 -10.88
CA LYS A 229 -5.21 -10.91 -10.91
C LYS A 229 -4.57 -10.46 -9.60
N ALA A 230 -3.73 -11.31 -9.05
CA ALA A 230 -2.89 -10.93 -7.94
C ALA A 230 -1.76 -10.00 -8.43
N SER A 231 -1.48 -8.90 -7.72
CA SER A 231 -0.32 -8.02 -7.95
C SER A 231 0.92 -8.44 -7.16
N ALA A 232 0.75 -9.31 -6.17
CA ALA A 232 1.82 -9.86 -5.34
C ALA A 232 1.51 -11.31 -4.92
N PRO A 233 2.54 -12.16 -4.68
CA PRO A 233 2.33 -13.54 -4.26
C PRO A 233 1.52 -13.68 -2.97
N GLY A 234 0.53 -14.59 -3.00
CA GLY A 234 -0.30 -14.92 -1.84
C GLY A 234 -1.46 -13.96 -1.55
N GLN A 235 -1.88 -13.14 -2.52
CA GLN A 235 -3.14 -12.40 -2.41
C GLN A 235 -4.34 -13.35 -2.48
N ILE A 236 -5.32 -13.09 -1.61
CA ILE A 236 -6.57 -13.84 -1.48
C ILE A 236 -7.64 -13.11 -2.30
N ASP A 237 -8.66 -13.82 -2.79
CA ASP A 237 -9.84 -13.18 -3.35
C ASP A 237 -10.42 -12.18 -2.34
N VAL A 238 -10.78 -11.00 -2.83
CA VAL A 238 -11.28 -9.90 -2.02
C VAL A 238 -12.52 -10.26 -1.19
N ASN A 239 -13.43 -11.09 -1.72
CA ASN A 239 -14.66 -11.46 -1.02
C ASN A 239 -14.38 -12.47 0.09
N GLU A 240 -13.48 -13.42 -0.17
CA GLU A 240 -13.00 -14.36 0.86
C GLU A 240 -12.26 -13.61 1.98
N LEU A 241 -11.42 -12.65 1.61
CA LEU A 241 -10.71 -11.79 2.55
C LEU A 241 -11.69 -11.02 3.45
N ARG A 242 -12.67 -10.32 2.87
CA ARG A 242 -13.70 -9.61 3.64
C ARG A 242 -14.45 -10.54 4.58
N HIS A 243 -14.86 -11.71 4.10
CA HIS A 243 -15.58 -12.69 4.93
C HIS A 243 -14.78 -13.09 6.17
N VAL A 244 -13.48 -13.36 6.03
CA VAL A 244 -12.62 -13.73 7.17
C VAL A 244 -12.40 -12.55 8.11
N LEU A 245 -12.17 -11.34 7.59
CA LEU A 245 -12.03 -10.14 8.43
C LEU A 245 -13.30 -9.87 9.24
N ASP A 246 -14.48 -9.96 8.62
CA ASP A 246 -15.77 -9.78 9.30
C ASP A 246 -16.02 -10.86 10.37
N LEU A 247 -15.59 -12.10 10.10
CA LEU A 247 -15.70 -13.19 11.06
C LEU A 247 -14.85 -12.91 12.31
N LEU A 248 -13.60 -12.47 12.11
CA LEU A 248 -12.69 -12.11 13.20
C LEU A 248 -13.19 -10.87 13.96
N HIS A 249 -13.61 -9.84 13.24
CA HIS A 249 -14.10 -8.58 13.82
C HIS A 249 -15.28 -8.78 14.78
N LYS A 250 -16.20 -9.69 14.46
CA LYS A 250 -17.34 -10.04 15.31
C LYS A 250 -16.97 -10.65 16.67
N GLN A 251 -15.71 -11.01 16.89
CA GLN A 251 -15.23 -11.58 18.15
C GLN A 251 -14.60 -10.55 19.10
N PHE A 252 -14.44 -9.30 18.67
CA PHE A 252 -13.96 -8.18 19.49
C PHE A 252 -15.11 -7.33 20.03
#